data_AF-A0A0P9EUF5-F1
#
_entry.id   AF-A0A0P9EUF5-F1
#
_cell.length_a   1.000
_cell.length_b   1.000
_cell.length_c   1.000
_cell.angle_alpha   90.00
_cell.angle_beta   90.00
_cell.angle_gamma   90.00
#
_symmetry.space_group_name_H-M   'P 1'
#
loop_
_entity.id
_entity.type
_entity.pdbx_description
1 polymer ?
#
loop_
_entity_poly.entity_id
_entity_poly.type
_entity_poly.pdbx_seq_one_letter_code
_entity_poly.pdbx_strand_id
1 'polypeptide(L)'
;VIAVLWSFIYHPTIGLLNGFLTGIGLTQFANFPWLGDRGTVFGAVLAMVVWQSVGFYMVLFVAGMQGIPPEYYEAAEIDGATSWVKFWSVTVPLLWDTIRTAIVFLAIGAMDLFAQVQVMTNGSGGPSRAADVVPTYLYQTAFSDGQFGYATAMGLVLLILVFILSVLSLRFTARETLEY
;
A
#
# COMPACT_ATOMS: atom_id res chain seq x y z
N VAL A 1 9.73 -5.20 -11.56
CA VAL A 1 9.93 -4.06 -12.48
C VAL A 1 9.67 -2.72 -11.80
N ILE A 2 8.49 -2.47 -11.21
CA ILE A 2 8.15 -1.18 -10.57
C ILE A 2 9.18 -0.76 -9.51
N ALA A 3 9.53 -1.65 -8.57
CA ALA A 3 10.53 -1.36 -7.55
C ALA A 3 11.89 -0.93 -8.13
N VAL A 4 12.33 -1.55 -9.23
CA VAL A 4 13.57 -1.20 -9.93
C VAL A 4 13.47 0.20 -10.56
N LEU A 5 12.35 0.51 -11.22
CA LEU A 5 12.12 1.84 -11.79
C LEU A 5 12.15 2.92 -10.69
N TRP A 6 11.53 2.67 -9.55
CA TRP A 6 11.55 3.60 -8.43
C TRP A 6 12.93 3.72 -7.78
N SER A 7 13.74 2.66 -7.75
CA SER A 7 15.15 2.77 -7.34
C SER A 7 15.95 3.70 -8.25
N PHE A 8 15.66 3.74 -9.56
CA PHE A 8 16.25 4.74 -10.47
C PHE A 8 15.72 6.15 -10.21
N ILE A 9 14.41 6.31 -9.96
CA ILE A 9 13.81 7.63 -9.63
C ILE A 9 14.47 8.22 -8.37
N TYR A 10 14.72 7.38 -7.37
CA TYR A 10 15.33 7.75 -6.10
C TYR A 10 16.87 7.78 -6.10
N HIS A 11 17.51 7.52 -7.25
CA HIS A 11 18.96 7.48 -7.32
C HIS A 11 19.56 8.85 -6.97
N PRO A 12 20.56 8.94 -6.07
CA PRO A 12 21.06 10.22 -5.58
C PRO A 12 21.63 11.11 -6.69
N THR A 13 22.40 10.53 -7.63
CA THR A 13 23.11 11.33 -8.67
C THR A 13 22.39 11.45 -10.01
N ILE A 14 21.64 10.43 -10.44
CA ILE A 14 20.98 10.37 -11.76
C ILE A 14 19.45 10.28 -11.67
N GLY A 15 18.88 10.41 -10.46
CA GLY A 15 17.47 10.18 -10.23
C GLY A 15 16.58 11.34 -10.65
N LEU A 16 15.42 10.99 -11.21
CA LEU A 16 14.42 11.97 -11.65
C LEU A 16 13.91 12.85 -10.51
N LEU A 17 13.78 12.32 -9.29
CA LEU A 17 13.29 13.09 -8.14
C LEU A 17 14.26 14.22 -7.77
N ASN A 18 15.56 13.92 -7.67
CA ASN A 18 16.57 14.93 -7.37
C ASN A 18 16.71 15.95 -8.50
N GLY A 19 16.67 15.50 -9.75
CA GLY A 19 16.67 16.39 -10.92
C GLY A 19 15.48 17.35 -10.92
N PHE A 20 14.29 16.86 -10.59
CA PHE A 20 13.09 17.70 -10.48
C PHE A 20 13.20 18.72 -9.34
N LEU A 21 13.56 18.27 -8.12
CA LEU A 21 13.67 19.13 -6.94
C LEU A 21 14.72 20.24 -7.12
N THR A 22 15.87 19.90 -7.70
CA THR A 22 16.91 20.89 -8.04
C THR A 22 16.45 21.85 -9.13
N GLY A 23 15.72 21.38 -10.14
CA GLY A 23 15.16 22.20 -11.21
C GLY A 23 14.18 23.27 -10.72
N ILE A 24 13.46 23.03 -9.63
CA ILE A 24 12.58 24.01 -8.98
C ILE A 24 13.28 24.84 -7.89
N GLY A 25 14.61 24.74 -7.76
CA GLY A 25 15.42 25.56 -6.85
C GLY A 25 15.78 24.93 -5.50
N LEU A 26 15.39 23.68 -5.24
CA LEU A 26 15.74 22.97 -3.99
C LEU A 26 17.10 22.25 -4.12
N THR A 27 18.17 23.04 -4.22
CA THR A 27 19.53 22.53 -4.47
C THR A 27 20.08 21.63 -3.36
N GLN A 28 19.55 21.72 -2.13
CA GLN A 28 19.93 20.83 -1.02
C GLN A 28 19.65 19.35 -1.31
N PHE A 29 18.75 19.04 -2.25
CA PHE A 29 18.41 17.66 -2.61
C PHE A 29 19.21 17.13 -3.80
N ALA A 30 20.18 17.88 -4.35
CA ALA A 30 20.87 17.51 -5.58
C ALA A 30 21.48 16.11 -5.57
N ASN A 31 21.94 15.64 -4.41
CA ASN A 31 22.50 14.30 -4.23
C ASN A 31 21.89 13.56 -3.04
N PHE A 32 20.64 13.88 -2.68
CA PHE A 32 20.04 13.31 -1.48
C PHE A 32 19.73 11.82 -1.66
N PRO A 33 20.21 10.93 -0.77
CA PRO A 33 20.05 9.49 -0.90
C PRO A 33 18.73 9.02 -0.24
N TRP A 34 17.59 9.15 -0.92
CA TRP A 34 16.26 8.81 -0.37
C TRP A 34 16.14 7.42 0.25
N LEU A 35 16.80 6.43 -0.36
CA LEU A 35 16.81 5.03 0.13
C LEU A 35 17.98 4.75 1.09
N GLY A 36 18.95 5.67 1.15
CA GLY A 36 20.15 5.60 2.01
C GLY A 36 20.07 6.47 3.26
N ASP A 37 19.00 7.24 3.45
CA ASP A 37 18.72 8.01 4.66
C ASP A 37 17.63 7.34 5.52
N ARG A 38 17.88 7.26 6.84
CA ARG A 38 16.99 6.60 7.80
C ARG A 38 15.64 7.29 7.92
N GLY A 39 15.60 8.61 7.79
CA GLY A 39 14.40 9.42 7.93
C GLY A 39 13.47 9.29 6.73
N THR A 40 14.00 8.99 5.54
CA THR A 40 13.20 8.97 4.29
C THR A 40 12.92 7.59 3.73
N VAL A 41 13.74 6.58 4.02
CA VAL A 41 13.63 5.26 3.37
C VAL A 41 12.24 4.62 3.50
N PHE A 42 11.62 4.71 4.68
CA PHE A 42 10.28 4.19 4.91
C PHE A 42 9.23 4.90 4.05
N GLY A 43 9.25 6.24 4.06
CA GLY A 43 8.33 7.05 3.26
C GLY A 43 8.53 6.86 1.75
N ALA A 44 9.77 6.70 1.30
CA ALA A 44 10.10 6.45 -0.10
C ALA A 44 9.56 5.11 -0.60
N VAL A 45 9.72 4.04 0.20
CA VAL A 45 9.14 2.72 -0.11
C VAL A 45 7.62 2.79 -0.05
N LEU A 46 7.04 3.43 0.97
CA LEU A 46 5.59 3.57 1.11
C LEU A 46 4.96 4.33 -0.07
N ALA A 47 5.57 5.42 -0.53
CA ALA A 47 5.08 6.20 -1.67
C ALA A 47 5.04 5.35 -2.95
N MET A 48 6.05 4.52 -3.18
CA MET A 48 6.06 3.57 -4.30
C MET A 48 4.94 2.53 -4.16
N VAL A 49 4.78 1.95 -2.97
CA VAL A 49 3.74 0.95 -2.68
C VAL A 49 2.34 1.53 -2.91
N VAL A 50 2.08 2.75 -2.43
CA VAL A 50 0.81 3.44 -2.68
C VAL A 50 0.62 3.65 -4.18
N TRP A 51 1.64 4.17 -4.87
CA TRP A 51 1.56 4.44 -6.30
C TRP A 51 1.22 3.19 -7.13
N GLN A 52 1.87 2.06 -6.89
CA GLN A 52 1.57 0.82 -7.63
C GLN A 52 0.14 0.31 -7.35
N SER A 53 -0.38 0.56 -6.15
CA SER A 53 -1.68 0.07 -5.71
C SER A 53 -2.84 0.90 -6.26
N VAL A 54 -2.64 2.18 -6.57
CA VAL A 54 -3.69 3.09 -7.06
C VAL A 54 -4.47 2.50 -8.23
N GLY A 55 -3.79 1.90 -9.21
CA GLY A 55 -4.46 1.38 -10.41
C GLY A 55 -5.47 0.27 -10.10
N PHE A 56 -5.08 -0.69 -9.26
CA PHE A 56 -5.96 -1.80 -8.88
C PHE A 56 -7.18 -1.30 -8.09
N TYR A 57 -6.96 -0.47 -7.08
CA TYR A 57 -8.06 0.03 -6.23
C TYR A 57 -8.99 0.99 -6.98
N MET A 58 -8.46 1.79 -7.92
CA MET A 58 -9.30 2.62 -8.79
C MET A 58 -10.30 1.76 -9.56
N VAL A 59 -9.84 0.69 -10.22
CA VAL A 59 -10.72 -0.22 -10.98
C VAL A 59 -11.73 -0.89 -10.05
N LEU A 60 -11.28 -1.36 -8.88
CA LEU A 60 -12.15 -1.99 -7.88
C LEU A 60 -13.29 -1.05 -7.45
N PHE A 61 -12.98 0.20 -7.11
CA PHE A 61 -14.00 1.17 -6.68
C PHE A 61 -14.89 1.64 -7.83
N VAL A 62 -14.37 1.80 -9.05
CA VAL A 62 -15.19 2.13 -10.22
C VAL A 62 -16.19 1.01 -10.52
N ALA A 63 -15.75 -0.26 -10.48
CA ALA A 63 -16.64 -1.40 -10.64
C ALA A 63 -17.71 -1.45 -9.56
N GLY A 64 -17.33 -1.19 -8.30
CA GLY A 64 -18.30 -1.08 -7.20
C GLY A 64 -19.32 0.04 -7.42
N MET A 65 -18.88 1.21 -7.91
CA MET A 65 -19.77 2.36 -8.15
C MET A 65 -20.76 2.09 -9.29
N GLN A 66 -20.35 1.34 -10.31
CA GLN A 66 -21.24 0.94 -11.41
C GLN A 66 -22.38 0.01 -10.94
N GLY A 67 -22.23 -0.66 -9.80
CA GLY A 67 -23.29 -1.47 -9.19
C GLY A 67 -24.34 -0.66 -8.43
N ILE A 68 -24.12 0.65 -8.20
CA ILE A 68 -25.07 1.48 -7.47
C ILE A 68 -26.18 1.95 -8.42
N PRO A 69 -27.47 1.67 -8.12
CA PRO A 69 -28.57 2.17 -8.94
C PRO A 69 -28.58 3.71 -9.01
N PRO A 70 -28.78 4.31 -10.21
CA PRO A 70 -28.73 5.76 -10.38
C PRO A 70 -29.84 6.49 -9.59
N GLU A 71 -30.95 5.80 -9.32
CA GLU A 71 -32.12 6.29 -8.57
C GLU A 71 -31.74 6.87 -7.19
N TYR A 72 -30.75 6.30 -6.51
CA TYR A 72 -30.26 6.83 -5.22
C TYR A 72 -29.61 8.21 -5.37
N TYR A 73 -28.90 8.45 -6.48
CA TYR A 73 -28.27 9.73 -6.76
C TYR A 73 -29.29 10.77 -7.22
N GLU A 74 -30.29 10.35 -8.01
CA GLU A 74 -31.39 11.21 -8.45
C GLU A 74 -32.26 11.65 -7.27
N ALA A 75 -32.63 10.73 -6.37
CA ALA A 75 -33.39 11.06 -5.17
C ALA A 75 -32.63 12.06 -4.28
N ALA A 76 -31.34 11.84 -4.05
CA ALA A 76 -30.52 12.78 -3.29
C ALA A 76 -30.42 14.17 -3.96
N GLU A 77 -30.45 14.24 -5.29
CA GLU A 77 -30.43 15.50 -6.03
C GLU A 77 -31.77 16.26 -5.93
N ILE A 78 -32.89 15.54 -5.93
CA ILE A 78 -34.23 16.09 -5.64
C ILE A 78 -34.27 16.70 -4.24
N ASP A 79 -33.63 16.04 -3.26
CA ASP A 79 -33.49 16.53 -1.88
C ASP A 79 -32.47 17.69 -1.73
N GLY A 80 -31.84 18.13 -2.83
CA GLY A 80 -30.88 19.23 -2.84
C GLY A 80 -29.49 18.88 -2.30
N ALA A 81 -29.12 17.60 -2.28
CA ALA A 81 -27.81 17.15 -1.80
C ALA A 81 -26.67 17.59 -2.73
N THR A 82 -25.65 18.23 -2.16
CA THR A 82 -24.40 18.55 -2.88
C THR A 82 -23.57 17.30 -3.15
N SER A 83 -22.61 17.34 -4.08
CA SER A 83 -21.74 16.20 -4.41
C SER A 83 -20.99 15.63 -3.19
N TRP A 84 -20.60 16.48 -2.24
CA TRP A 84 -19.95 16.05 -1.00
C TRP A 84 -20.91 15.24 -0.10
N VAL A 85 -22.16 15.68 0.00
CA VAL A 85 -23.21 14.95 0.72
C VAL A 85 -23.53 13.64 0.02
N LYS A 86 -23.67 13.65 -1.32
CA LYS A 86 -23.87 12.42 -2.11
C LYS A 86 -22.74 11.42 -1.89
N PHE A 87 -21.49 11.86 -1.85
CA PHE A 87 -20.35 10.97 -1.61
C PHE A 87 -20.42 10.28 -0.23
N TRP A 88 -20.62 11.04 0.86
CA TRP A 88 -20.59 10.48 2.21
C TRP A 88 -21.88 9.78 2.63
N SER A 89 -23.03 10.20 2.11
CA SER A 89 -24.34 9.67 2.51
C SER A 89 -24.90 8.63 1.55
N VAL A 90 -24.42 8.59 0.30
CA VAL A 90 -24.88 7.64 -0.73
C VAL A 90 -23.72 6.75 -1.17
N THR A 91 -22.68 7.30 -1.79
CA THR A 91 -21.60 6.49 -2.38
C THR A 91 -20.86 5.64 -1.34
N VAL A 92 -20.35 6.21 -0.25
CA VAL A 92 -19.55 5.48 0.76
C VAL A 92 -20.36 4.37 1.45
N PRO A 93 -21.59 4.62 1.92
CA PRO A 93 -22.42 3.56 2.51
C PRO A 93 -22.75 2.43 1.52
N LEU A 94 -23.09 2.78 0.28
CA LEU A 94 -23.44 1.80 -0.76
C LEU A 94 -22.23 1.00 -1.26
N LEU A 95 -21.03 1.59 -1.21
CA LEU A 95 -19.77 0.92 -1.55
C LEU A 95 -19.17 0.10 -0.42
N TRP A 96 -19.83 0.00 0.74
CA TRP A 96 -19.20 -0.55 1.94
C TRP A 96 -18.61 -1.95 1.75
N ASP A 97 -19.27 -2.82 0.99
CA ASP A 97 -18.74 -4.16 0.67
C ASP A 97 -17.49 -4.13 -0.20
N THR A 98 -17.43 -3.18 -1.14
CA THR A 98 -16.24 -2.95 -1.97
C THR A 98 -15.09 -2.40 -1.11
N ILE A 99 -15.37 -1.44 -0.21
CA ILE A 99 -14.40 -0.89 0.75
C ILE A 99 -13.86 -2.00 1.66
N ARG A 100 -14.73 -2.89 2.17
CA ARG A 100 -14.34 -4.02 3.02
C ARG A 100 -13.40 -4.97 2.30
N THR A 101 -13.70 -5.29 1.05
CA THR A 101 -12.82 -6.11 0.20
C THR A 101 -11.46 -5.43 -0.02
N ALA A 102 -11.47 -4.12 -0.29
CA ALA A 102 -10.25 -3.35 -0.45
C ALA A 102 -9.37 -3.33 0.81
N ILE A 103 -9.98 -3.17 2.00
CA ILE A 103 -9.26 -3.20 3.29
C ILE A 103 -8.57 -4.55 3.51
N VAL A 104 -9.24 -5.65 3.19
CA VAL A 104 -8.64 -6.99 3.33
C VAL A 104 -7.45 -7.16 2.39
N PHE A 105 -7.58 -6.76 1.13
CA PHE A 105 -6.48 -6.82 0.17
C PHE A 105 -5.32 -5.89 0.56
N LEU A 106 -5.59 -4.72 1.12
CA LEU A 106 -4.56 -3.83 1.66
C LEU A 106 -3.84 -4.47 2.86
N ALA A 107 -4.57 -5.10 3.78
CA ALA A 107 -3.99 -5.75 4.94
C ALA A 107 -3.08 -6.92 4.55
N ILE A 108 -3.51 -7.75 3.58
CA ILE A 108 -2.69 -8.84 3.03
C ILE A 108 -1.46 -8.26 2.32
N GLY A 109 -1.66 -7.28 1.43
CA GLY A 109 -0.58 -6.66 0.67
C GLY A 109 0.48 -5.98 1.54
N ALA A 110 0.08 -5.37 2.65
CA ALA A 110 1.01 -4.75 3.61
C ALA A 110 1.95 -5.77 4.28
N MET A 111 1.52 -7.03 4.39
CA MET A 111 2.31 -8.12 4.96
C MET A 111 3.18 -8.82 3.92
N ASP A 112 2.93 -8.57 2.62
CA ASP A 112 3.63 -9.16 1.47
C ASP A 112 4.44 -8.12 0.68
N LEU A 113 5.26 -7.33 1.39
CA LEU A 113 6.12 -6.29 0.79
C LEU A 113 7.56 -6.76 0.56
N PHE A 114 7.78 -8.08 0.49
CA PHE A 114 9.12 -8.67 0.35
C PHE A 114 9.88 -8.11 -0.85
N ALA A 115 9.32 -8.26 -2.05
CA ALA A 115 10.01 -7.93 -3.29
C ALA A 115 10.34 -6.44 -3.38
N GLN A 116 9.44 -5.60 -2.89
CA GLN A 116 9.55 -4.15 -2.87
C GLN A 116 10.71 -3.72 -1.98
N VAL A 117 10.71 -4.15 -0.72
CA VAL A 117 11.77 -3.81 0.24
C VAL A 117 13.10 -4.42 -0.19
N GLN A 118 13.12 -5.69 -0.62
CA GLN A 118 14.33 -6.38 -1.06
C GLN A 118 15.01 -5.64 -2.21
N VAL A 119 14.25 -5.25 -3.24
CA VAL A 119 14.79 -4.58 -4.43
C VAL A 119 15.22 -3.14 -4.15
N MET A 120 14.44 -2.39 -3.39
CA MET A 120 14.72 -0.97 -3.15
C MET A 120 15.80 -0.75 -2.10
N THR A 121 15.93 -1.65 -1.12
CA THR A 121 16.88 -1.50 -0.02
C THR A 121 18.06 -2.48 -0.10
N ASN A 122 18.19 -3.19 -1.21
CA ASN A 122 19.20 -4.24 -1.43
C ASN A 122 19.18 -5.32 -0.33
N GLY A 123 17.99 -5.65 0.17
CA GLY A 123 17.77 -6.65 1.22
C GLY A 123 18.22 -6.27 2.63
N SER A 124 18.63 -5.02 2.86
CA SER A 124 19.01 -4.55 4.20
C SER A 124 17.85 -3.98 5.01
N GLY A 125 16.70 -3.70 4.37
CA GLY A 125 15.62 -2.93 4.98
C GLY A 125 15.96 -1.44 5.15
N GLY A 126 17.04 -0.98 4.52
CA GLY A 126 17.52 0.40 4.58
C GLY A 126 18.39 0.68 5.81
N PRO A 127 18.83 1.94 5.99
CA PRO A 127 19.66 2.32 7.12
C PRO A 127 19.04 1.93 8.46
N SER A 128 19.79 1.19 9.28
CA SER A 128 19.31 0.63 10.56
C SER A 128 18.02 -0.20 10.45
N ARG A 129 17.74 -0.84 9.31
CA ARG A 129 16.53 -1.65 9.06
C ARG A 129 15.21 -0.84 9.17
N ALA A 130 15.25 0.47 8.90
CA ALA A 130 14.11 1.37 9.13
C ALA A 130 12.88 1.12 8.24
N ALA A 131 13.02 0.40 7.14
CA ALA A 131 11.93 -0.01 6.24
C ALA A 131 11.86 -1.55 6.09
N ASP A 132 12.44 -2.29 7.03
CA ASP A 132 12.48 -3.75 6.99
C ASP A 132 11.10 -4.37 7.28
N VAL A 133 10.85 -5.55 6.71
CA VAL A 133 9.59 -6.28 6.86
C VAL A 133 9.85 -7.73 7.27
N VAL A 134 8.83 -8.41 7.80
CA VAL A 134 8.97 -9.80 8.26
C VAL A 134 9.46 -10.74 7.13
N PRO A 135 8.95 -10.64 5.88
CA PRO A 135 9.44 -11.50 4.81
C PRO A 135 10.92 -11.33 4.45
N THR A 136 11.48 -10.12 4.53
CA THR A 136 12.90 -9.88 4.23
C THR A 136 13.78 -10.49 5.31
N TYR A 137 13.37 -10.38 6.57
CA TYR A 137 14.07 -11.04 7.67
C TYR A 137 13.99 -12.58 7.60
N LEU A 138 12.83 -13.12 7.22
CA LEU A 138 12.67 -14.56 6.96
C LEU A 138 13.63 -15.03 5.86
N TYR A 139 13.70 -14.30 4.75
CA TYR A 139 14.60 -14.61 3.64
C TYR A 139 16.07 -14.61 4.09
N GLN A 140 16.49 -13.58 4.84
CA GLN A 140 17.84 -13.51 5.39
C GLN A 140 18.14 -14.73 6.28
N THR A 141 17.22 -15.10 7.16
CA THR A 141 17.40 -16.23 8.07
C THR A 141 17.49 -17.58 7.35
N ALA A 142 16.68 -17.76 6.29
CA ALA A 142 16.71 -18.98 5.49
C ALA A 142 18.00 -19.10 4.66
N PHE A 143 18.34 -18.05 3.92
CA PHE A 143 19.32 -18.14 2.83
C PHE A 143 20.68 -17.52 3.16
N SER A 144 20.76 -16.53 4.06
CA SER A 144 22.04 -15.96 4.50
C SER A 144 22.57 -16.71 5.72
N ASP A 145 21.72 -16.98 6.70
CA ASP A 145 22.12 -17.64 7.95
C ASP A 145 22.04 -19.19 7.86
N GLY A 146 21.40 -19.72 6.81
CA GLY A 146 21.24 -21.16 6.58
C GLY A 146 20.26 -21.85 7.56
N GLN A 147 19.48 -21.08 8.32
CA GLN A 147 18.58 -21.57 9.36
C GLN A 147 17.17 -21.86 8.81
N PHE A 148 17.08 -22.78 7.84
CA PHE A 148 15.82 -23.08 7.15
C PHE A 148 14.68 -23.49 8.09
N GLY A 149 14.96 -24.28 9.13
CA GLY A 149 13.95 -24.70 10.10
C GLY A 149 13.35 -23.53 10.89
N TYR A 150 14.19 -22.59 11.32
CA TYR A 150 13.75 -21.39 12.03
C TYR A 150 12.98 -20.45 11.09
N ALA A 151 13.47 -20.24 9.87
CA ALA A 151 12.78 -19.43 8.87
C ALA A 151 11.40 -20.01 8.48
N THR A 152 11.28 -21.34 8.43
CA THR A 152 9.97 -22.01 8.20
C THR A 152 9.01 -21.72 9.36
N ALA A 153 9.48 -21.79 10.61
CA ALA A 153 8.65 -21.45 11.77
C ALA A 153 8.19 -19.98 11.73
N MET A 154 9.08 -19.05 11.36
CA MET A 154 8.70 -17.64 11.15
C MET A 154 7.63 -17.49 10.06
N GLY A 155 7.74 -18.24 8.96
CA GLY A 155 6.75 -18.25 7.88
C GLY A 155 5.37 -18.73 8.34
N LEU A 156 5.32 -19.76 9.18
CA LEU A 156 4.07 -20.25 9.79
C LEU A 156 3.45 -19.20 10.72
N VAL A 157 4.26 -18.53 11.54
CA VAL A 157 3.78 -17.43 12.40
C VAL A 157 3.23 -16.28 11.54
N LEU A 158 3.94 -15.89 10.47
CA LEU A 158 3.48 -14.85 9.56
C LEU A 158 2.15 -15.24 8.90
N LEU A 159 2.00 -16.49 8.46
CA LEU A 159 0.75 -16.99 7.89
C LEU A 159 -0.41 -16.86 8.89
N ILE A 160 -0.20 -17.28 10.14
CA ILE A 160 -1.20 -17.16 11.20
C ILE A 160 -1.56 -15.69 11.45
N LEU A 161 -0.58 -14.79 11.49
CA LEU A 161 -0.81 -13.36 11.66
C LEU A 161 -1.62 -12.75 10.51
N VAL A 162 -1.26 -13.06 9.26
CA VAL A 162 -2.01 -12.60 8.07
C VAL A 162 -3.43 -13.13 8.09
N PHE A 163 -3.61 -14.40 8.46
CA PHE A 163 -4.94 -15.01 8.58
C PHE A 163 -5.79 -14.33 9.66
N ILE A 164 -5.25 -14.14 10.87
CA ILE A 164 -5.94 -13.45 11.96
C ILE A 164 -6.30 -12.03 11.55
N LEU A 165 -5.35 -11.27 10.99
CA LEU A 165 -5.60 -9.90 10.54
C LEU A 165 -6.68 -9.83 9.45
N SER A 166 -6.69 -10.78 8.51
CA SER A 166 -7.71 -10.87 7.47
C SER A 166 -9.09 -11.14 8.06
N VAL A 167 -9.19 -12.11 8.99
CA VAL A 167 -10.45 -12.44 9.68
C VAL A 167 -10.94 -11.28 10.53
N LEU A 168 -10.06 -10.62 11.29
CA LEU A 168 -10.39 -9.44 12.09
C LEU A 168 -10.86 -8.28 11.21
N SER A 169 -10.18 -8.03 10.09
CA SER A 169 -10.58 -7.01 9.12
C SER A 169 -11.98 -7.28 8.58
N LEU A 170 -12.28 -8.53 8.24
CA LEU A 170 -13.63 -8.93 7.82
C LEU A 170 -14.66 -8.78 8.95
N ARG A 171 -14.34 -9.18 10.18
CA ARG A 171 -15.24 -9.13 11.34
C ARG A 171 -15.56 -7.71 11.78
N PHE A 172 -14.55 -6.84 11.94
CA PHE A 172 -14.75 -5.46 12.39
C PHE A 172 -15.40 -4.57 11.34
N THR A 173 -15.21 -4.88 10.06
CA THR A 173 -15.82 -4.13 8.95
C THR A 173 -17.22 -4.67 8.61
N ALA A 174 -17.69 -5.74 9.26
CA ALA A 174 -19.03 -6.27 9.04
C ALA A 174 -20.07 -5.23 9.44
N ARG A 175 -20.89 -4.81 8.48
CA ARG A 175 -22.15 -4.06 8.67
C ARG A 175 -23.26 -4.83 7.99
N GLU A 176 -24.51 -4.58 8.38
CA GLU A 176 -25.66 -5.10 7.64
C GLU A 176 -25.54 -4.65 6.18
N THR A 177 -25.49 -5.62 5.27
CA THR A 177 -25.52 -5.38 3.83
C THR A 177 -26.89 -4.81 3.50
N LEU A 178 -26.92 -3.55 3.08
CA LEU A 178 -28.13 -2.94 2.56
C LEU A 178 -28.38 -3.58 1.19
N GLU A 179 -29.24 -4.59 1.15
CA GLU A 179 -29.74 -5.15 -0.11
C GLU A 179 -30.74 -4.15 -0.70
N TYR A 180 -30.53 -3.82 -1.97
CA TYR A 180 -31.38 -2.91 -2.76
C TYR A 180 -31.99 -3.66 -3.93
#